data_AF-A0AAU0REY7-F1
#
_entry.id   AF-A0AAU0REY7-F1
#
_cell.length_a   1.000
_cell.length_b   1.000
_cell.length_c   1.000
_cell.angle_alpha   90.00
_cell.angle_beta   90.00
_cell.angle_gamma   90.00
#
_symmetry.space_group_name_H-M   'P 1'
#
loop_
_entity.id
_entity.type
_entity.pdbx_description
1 polymer ?
#
loop_
_entity_poly.entity_id
_entity_poly.type
_entity_poly.pdbx_seq_one_letter_code
_entity_poly.pdbx_strand_id
1 'polypeptide(L)'
;MLFNPVFLYLANYISSDTLFLSLSIIWFTILLWIIYSPNIKLIIFHALILFLAFTIRYNALYYPLISFVAFLLYKKKIITKIIGLIFSILIVYSFIQYNREKYFELSGYKQFTPFSGWQMANNAMYAYKFVPNKEVKKVPLKFKELDKMIRDYFDSTRNNPNHPEEKLIASTVYMWTPTAPLNLYMNKKLNIDSLDKSELKHWSTIAPIYKEYGVFIIRNYPWTFTRYYLIPNALKYYVPPIEFLGQYSTGKDVVHPIAQRWFQYNSNKLTTIFKDFKVNVLNYFPILVGIMNIIFLMGILSFLLLNGLRKCNFLKNSIFLITLLWIANFIFSVFASPIALRFQLFPILVMITFTFLFIEYLLKEALIPKN
;
A
#
# COMPACT_ATOMS: atom_id res chain seq x y z
N MET A 1 6.82 21.49 0.35
CA MET A 1 6.59 20.36 -0.58
C MET A 1 7.47 20.44 -1.83
N LEU A 2 7.56 21.59 -2.51
CA LEU A 2 8.33 21.75 -3.77
C LEU A 2 9.78 21.23 -3.71
N PHE A 3 10.49 21.50 -2.61
CA PHE A 3 11.91 21.12 -2.44
C PHE A 3 12.13 19.74 -1.82
N ASN A 4 11.10 18.88 -1.74
CA ASN A 4 11.27 17.53 -1.22
C ASN A 4 11.99 16.67 -2.28
N PRO A 5 13.22 16.18 -2.03
CA PRO A 5 13.99 15.43 -3.02
C PRO A 5 13.34 14.11 -3.45
N VAL A 6 12.44 13.53 -2.63
CA VAL A 6 11.69 12.33 -3.03
C VAL A 6 10.94 12.54 -4.34
N PHE A 7 10.39 13.74 -4.56
CA PHE A 7 9.62 14.02 -5.77
C PHE A 7 10.48 14.04 -7.03
N LEU A 8 11.75 14.44 -6.92
CA LEU A 8 12.69 14.36 -8.03
C LEU A 8 12.88 12.90 -8.46
N TYR A 9 13.14 11.99 -7.52
CA TYR A 9 13.34 10.57 -7.86
C TYR A 9 12.06 9.90 -8.35
N LEU A 10 10.93 10.17 -7.68
CA LEU A 10 9.64 9.63 -8.11
C LEU A 10 9.24 10.07 -9.51
N ALA A 11 9.44 11.35 -9.85
CA ALA A 11 9.12 11.86 -11.18
C ALA A 11 10.02 11.26 -12.27
N ASN A 12 11.24 10.86 -11.93
CA ASN A 12 12.21 10.27 -12.87
C ASN A 12 12.15 8.74 -12.97
N TYR A 13 11.35 8.06 -12.14
CA TYR A 13 11.12 6.63 -12.28
C TYR A 13 9.94 6.31 -13.17
N ILE A 14 10.09 5.29 -14.01
CA ILE A 14 8.98 4.70 -14.78
C ILE A 14 8.13 3.88 -13.80
N SER A 15 7.22 4.56 -13.09
CA SER A 15 6.33 3.97 -12.10
C SER A 15 5.02 4.74 -12.01
N SER A 16 3.95 4.05 -11.59
CA SER A 16 2.66 4.66 -11.25
C SER A 16 2.68 5.46 -9.93
N ASP A 17 3.80 5.45 -9.19
CA ASP A 17 3.94 6.11 -7.87
C ASP A 17 3.54 7.58 -7.90
N THR A 18 4.13 8.36 -8.82
CA THR A 18 3.92 9.82 -8.93
C THR A 18 2.48 10.14 -9.31
N LEU A 19 1.94 9.44 -10.31
CA LEU A 19 0.57 9.64 -10.76
C LEU A 19 -0.44 9.32 -9.63
N PHE A 20 -0.24 8.20 -8.94
CA PHE A 20 -1.09 7.81 -7.82
C PHE A 20 -1.02 8.82 -6.66
N LEU A 21 0.18 9.31 -6.33
CA LEU A 21 0.37 10.31 -5.29
C LEU A 21 -0.39 11.61 -5.62
N SER A 22 -0.23 12.11 -6.85
CA SER A 22 -0.94 13.32 -7.32
C SER A 22 -2.46 13.14 -7.26
N LEU A 23 -2.98 12.02 -7.75
CA LEU A 23 -4.42 11.72 -7.69
C LEU A 23 -4.91 11.63 -6.24
N SER A 24 -4.10 11.08 -5.33
CA SER A 24 -4.45 10.96 -3.91
C SER A 24 -4.53 12.32 -3.21
N ILE A 25 -3.58 13.23 -3.51
CA ILE A 25 -3.60 14.61 -2.99
C ILE A 25 -4.81 15.37 -3.52
N ILE A 26 -5.08 15.27 -4.83
CA ILE A 26 -6.26 15.89 -5.46
C ILE A 26 -7.54 15.33 -4.84
N TRP A 27 -7.65 14.01 -4.72
CA TRP A 27 -8.80 13.33 -4.11
C TRP A 27 -9.07 13.83 -2.69
N PHE A 28 -8.04 13.86 -1.84
CA PHE A 28 -8.21 14.30 -0.45
C PHE A 28 -8.56 15.78 -0.35
N THR A 29 -7.96 16.62 -1.20
CA THR A 29 -8.28 18.05 -1.26
C THR A 29 -9.73 18.28 -1.68
N ILE A 30 -10.22 17.54 -2.69
CA ILE A 30 -11.62 17.60 -3.11
C ILE A 30 -12.54 17.14 -1.96
N LEU A 31 -12.17 16.12 -1.18
CA LEU A 31 -12.95 15.71 -0.01
C LEU A 31 -13.07 16.82 1.02
N LEU A 32 -11.98 17.53 1.33
CA LEU A 32 -12.03 18.69 2.22
C LEU A 32 -12.95 19.77 1.63
N TRP A 33 -12.84 20.06 0.34
CA TRP A 33 -13.74 21.03 -0.31
C TRP A 33 -15.20 20.58 -0.30
N ILE A 34 -15.51 19.31 -0.45
CA ILE A 34 -16.88 18.78 -0.35
C ILE A 34 -17.43 18.97 1.07
N ILE A 35 -16.60 18.76 2.10
CA ILE A 35 -17.03 18.95 3.50
C ILE A 35 -17.43 20.42 3.77
N TYR A 36 -16.65 21.38 3.25
CA TYR A 36 -16.84 22.81 3.56
C TYR A 36 -17.67 23.60 2.53
N SER A 37 -17.44 23.37 1.25
CA SER A 37 -18.06 24.09 0.12
C SER A 37 -18.53 23.13 -0.99
N PRO A 38 -19.51 22.27 -0.68
CA PRO A 38 -20.00 21.22 -1.57
C PRO A 38 -20.70 21.81 -2.80
N ASN A 39 -20.30 21.30 -3.95
CA ASN A 39 -20.79 21.62 -5.28
C ASN A 39 -20.93 20.32 -6.09
N ILE A 40 -21.96 20.20 -6.93
CA ILE A 40 -22.15 19.02 -7.79
C ILE A 40 -20.93 18.73 -8.68
N LYS A 41 -20.25 19.78 -9.16
CA LYS A 41 -19.01 19.65 -9.92
C LYS A 41 -17.94 18.92 -9.11
N LEU A 42 -17.77 19.28 -7.83
CA LEU A 42 -16.81 18.63 -6.94
C LEU A 42 -17.16 17.16 -6.68
N ILE A 43 -18.44 16.84 -6.56
CA ILE A 43 -18.91 15.45 -6.37
C ILE A 43 -18.58 14.60 -7.61
N ILE A 44 -18.83 15.12 -8.81
CA ILE A 44 -18.50 14.44 -10.07
C ILE A 44 -16.97 14.27 -10.19
N PHE A 45 -16.21 15.34 -9.96
CA PHE A 45 -14.74 15.27 -9.99
C PHE A 45 -14.19 14.32 -8.95
N HIS A 46 -14.74 14.29 -7.73
CA HIS A 46 -14.37 13.34 -6.69
C HIS A 46 -14.52 11.90 -7.18
N ALA A 47 -15.67 11.54 -7.75
CA ALA A 47 -15.92 10.18 -8.21
C ALA A 47 -14.96 9.79 -9.35
N LEU A 48 -14.68 10.71 -10.28
CA LEU A 48 -13.70 10.48 -11.36
C LEU A 48 -12.28 10.29 -10.82
N ILE A 49 -11.81 11.15 -9.92
CA ILE A 49 -10.46 11.05 -9.35
C ILE A 49 -10.35 9.80 -8.46
N LEU A 50 -11.39 9.48 -7.68
CA LEU A 50 -11.44 8.24 -6.89
C LEU A 50 -11.35 7.02 -7.80
N PHE A 51 -12.09 6.99 -8.89
CA PHE A 51 -12.03 5.92 -9.88
C PHE A 51 -10.62 5.77 -10.47
N LEU A 52 -10.02 6.88 -10.94
CA LEU A 52 -8.65 6.85 -11.48
C LEU A 52 -7.63 6.38 -10.45
N ALA A 53 -7.70 6.86 -9.21
CA ALA A 53 -6.81 6.39 -8.15
C ALA A 53 -6.98 4.88 -7.90
N PHE A 54 -8.22 4.40 -7.90
CA PHE A 54 -8.56 2.99 -7.70
C PHE A 54 -8.09 2.09 -8.85
N THR A 55 -8.15 2.56 -10.10
CA THR A 55 -7.66 1.79 -11.25
C THR A 55 -6.15 1.70 -11.29
N ILE A 56 -5.45 2.75 -10.85
CA ILE A 56 -3.99 2.82 -10.92
C ILE A 56 -3.33 2.03 -9.79
N ARG A 57 -3.92 1.97 -8.58
CA ARG A 57 -3.35 1.18 -7.48
C ARG A 57 -4.33 0.53 -6.53
N TYR A 58 -3.93 -0.67 -6.13
CA TYR A 58 -4.48 -1.43 -5.01
C TYR A 58 -4.58 -0.63 -3.69
N ASN A 59 -3.64 0.28 -3.43
CA ASN A 59 -3.65 1.10 -2.21
C ASN A 59 -4.86 2.03 -2.08
N ALA A 60 -5.58 2.33 -3.17
CA ALA A 60 -6.83 3.11 -3.09
C ALA A 60 -8.04 2.29 -2.61
N LEU A 61 -7.90 1.00 -2.27
CA LEU A 61 -9.01 0.17 -1.80
C LEU A 61 -9.72 0.71 -0.56
N TYR A 62 -9.02 1.45 0.31
CA TYR A 62 -9.63 2.06 1.49
C TYR A 62 -10.18 3.48 1.23
N TYR A 63 -9.93 4.09 0.07
CA TYR A 63 -10.39 5.45 -0.26
C TYR A 63 -11.93 5.57 -0.32
N PRO A 64 -12.68 4.57 -0.83
CA PRO A 64 -14.14 4.60 -0.77
C PRO A 64 -14.69 4.72 0.65
N LEU A 65 -14.06 4.08 1.65
CA LEU A 65 -14.47 4.19 3.06
C LEU A 65 -14.29 5.63 3.58
N ILE A 66 -13.14 6.24 3.30
CA ILE A 66 -12.87 7.64 3.70
C ILE A 66 -13.84 8.60 3.02
N SER A 67 -14.08 8.37 1.72
CA SER A 67 -15.03 9.16 0.94
C SER A 67 -16.43 9.04 1.52
N PHE A 68 -16.86 7.82 1.89
CA PHE A 68 -18.15 7.57 2.51
C PHE A 68 -18.35 8.41 3.77
N VAL A 69 -17.35 8.38 4.67
CA VAL A 69 -17.40 9.18 5.89
C VAL A 69 -17.40 10.69 5.60
N ALA A 70 -16.60 11.16 4.63
CA ALA A 70 -16.61 12.57 4.25
C ALA A 70 -17.99 13.06 3.78
N PHE A 71 -18.72 12.25 2.98
CA PHE A 71 -20.08 12.58 2.56
C PHE A 71 -21.10 12.57 3.72
N LEU A 72 -20.85 11.81 4.79
CA LEU A 72 -21.69 11.87 5.99
C LEU A 72 -21.49 13.19 6.75
N LEU A 73 -20.24 13.68 6.83
CA LEU A 73 -19.87 14.93 7.55
C LEU A 73 -20.36 16.21 6.87
N TYR A 74 -20.65 16.14 5.57
CA TYR A 74 -21.23 17.23 4.78
C TYR A 74 -22.60 17.65 5.34
N LYS A 75 -22.93 18.95 5.43
CA LYS A 75 -24.17 19.44 6.08
C LYS A 75 -25.37 19.74 5.17
N LYS A 76 -25.24 19.84 3.84
CA LYS A 76 -26.40 20.19 2.97
C LYS A 76 -27.25 18.97 2.58
N LYS A 77 -28.19 19.20 1.65
CA LYS A 77 -29.28 18.31 1.19
C LYS A 77 -28.84 16.84 1.05
N ILE A 78 -29.54 15.96 1.77
CA ILE A 78 -29.33 14.50 1.80
C ILE A 78 -29.27 13.87 0.41
N ILE A 79 -30.06 14.39 -0.54
CA ILE A 79 -30.11 13.90 -1.93
C ILE A 79 -28.73 14.00 -2.60
N THR A 80 -28.03 15.12 -2.44
CA THR A 80 -26.69 15.29 -3.05
C THR A 80 -25.64 14.36 -2.44
N LYS A 81 -25.79 14.01 -1.14
CA LYS A 81 -24.94 13.00 -0.48
C LYS A 81 -25.16 11.63 -1.11
N ILE A 82 -26.43 11.23 -1.21
CA ILE A 82 -26.82 9.93 -1.73
C ILE A 82 -26.37 9.79 -3.18
N ILE A 83 -26.60 10.79 -4.03
CA ILE A 83 -26.15 10.77 -5.42
C ILE A 83 -24.63 10.61 -5.52
N GLY A 84 -23.85 11.39 -4.76
CA GLY A 84 -22.39 11.30 -4.80
C GLY A 84 -21.85 9.95 -4.33
N LEU A 85 -22.45 9.40 -3.27
CA LEU A 85 -22.12 8.07 -2.74
C LEU A 85 -22.47 6.96 -3.72
N ILE A 86 -23.70 6.94 -4.23
CA ILE A 86 -24.16 5.93 -5.19
C ILE A 86 -23.28 5.99 -6.43
N PHE A 87 -22.99 7.18 -6.96
CA PHE A 87 -22.15 7.31 -8.14
C PHE A 87 -20.72 6.79 -7.93
N SER A 88 -20.11 7.13 -6.79
CA SER A 88 -18.78 6.63 -6.41
C SER A 88 -18.76 5.10 -6.28
N ILE A 89 -19.77 4.54 -5.60
CA ILE A 89 -19.91 3.08 -5.41
C ILE A 89 -20.13 2.38 -6.74
N LEU A 90 -21.01 2.90 -7.60
CA LEU A 90 -21.34 2.32 -8.89
C LEU A 90 -20.12 2.25 -9.82
N ILE A 91 -19.30 3.30 -9.87
CA ILE A 91 -18.10 3.31 -10.72
C ILE A 91 -17.06 2.31 -10.21
N VAL A 92 -16.77 2.32 -8.90
CA VAL A 92 -15.81 1.38 -8.29
C VAL A 92 -16.30 -0.07 -8.44
N TYR A 93 -17.59 -0.31 -8.20
CA TYR A 93 -18.19 -1.63 -8.35
C TYR A 93 -18.15 -2.12 -9.80
N SER A 94 -18.51 -1.27 -10.76
CA SER A 94 -18.44 -1.58 -12.19
C SER A 94 -17.02 -1.98 -12.60
N PHE A 95 -16.01 -1.28 -12.10
CA PHE A 95 -14.61 -1.63 -12.34
C PHE A 95 -14.21 -2.97 -11.72
N ILE A 96 -14.66 -3.24 -10.49
CA ILE A 96 -14.42 -4.52 -9.83
C ILE A 96 -15.05 -5.66 -10.66
N GLN A 97 -16.29 -5.50 -11.12
CA GLN A 97 -16.95 -6.52 -11.94
C GLN A 97 -16.26 -6.70 -13.28
N TYR A 98 -15.89 -5.61 -13.96
CA TYR A 98 -15.13 -5.66 -15.21
C TYR A 98 -13.85 -6.49 -15.05
N ASN A 99 -13.06 -6.24 -14.00
CA ASN A 99 -11.85 -7.02 -13.73
C ASN A 99 -12.18 -8.49 -13.40
N ARG A 100 -13.23 -8.76 -12.61
CA ARG A 100 -13.65 -10.12 -12.29
C ARG A 100 -13.99 -10.94 -13.53
N GLU A 101 -14.71 -10.35 -14.48
CA GLU A 101 -15.03 -11.04 -15.74
C GLU A 101 -13.78 -11.20 -16.61
N LYS A 102 -12.91 -10.19 -16.71
CA LYS A 102 -11.65 -10.31 -17.46
C LYS A 102 -10.70 -11.37 -16.91
N TYR A 103 -10.61 -11.51 -15.58
CA TYR A 103 -9.82 -12.59 -14.98
C TYR A 103 -10.50 -13.95 -15.11
N PHE A 104 -11.83 -14.00 -15.18
CA PHE A 104 -12.56 -15.23 -15.48
C PHE A 104 -12.29 -15.70 -16.92
N GLU A 105 -12.36 -14.79 -17.90
CA GLU A 105 -11.95 -15.07 -19.29
C GLU A 105 -10.49 -15.56 -19.38
N LEU A 106 -9.59 -14.96 -18.60
CA LEU A 106 -8.16 -15.28 -18.63
C LEU A 106 -7.81 -16.61 -17.96
N SER A 107 -8.40 -16.89 -16.80
CA SER A 107 -7.95 -17.95 -15.88
C SER A 107 -9.03 -18.92 -15.39
N GLY A 108 -10.30 -18.68 -15.75
CA GLY A 108 -11.45 -19.46 -15.25
C GLY A 108 -11.89 -19.10 -13.82
N TYR A 109 -11.25 -18.12 -13.17
CA TYR A 109 -11.58 -17.70 -11.81
C TYR A 109 -12.00 -16.23 -11.72
N LYS A 110 -13.18 -15.98 -11.12
CA LYS A 110 -13.68 -14.63 -10.85
C LYS A 110 -12.94 -14.00 -9.66
N GLN A 111 -12.03 -13.07 -9.93
CA GLN A 111 -11.28 -12.35 -8.90
C GLN A 111 -11.05 -10.91 -9.29
N PHE A 112 -11.01 -9.99 -8.31
CA PHE A 112 -10.72 -8.58 -8.60
C PHE A 112 -9.27 -8.37 -9.00
N THR A 113 -8.34 -9.01 -8.30
CA THR A 113 -6.91 -8.95 -8.61
C THR A 113 -6.20 -10.18 -8.07
N PRO A 114 -5.29 -10.79 -8.86
CA PRO A 114 -4.50 -11.93 -8.40
C PRO A 114 -3.52 -11.55 -7.29
N PHE A 115 -3.07 -10.29 -7.26
CA PHE A 115 -2.13 -9.77 -6.27
C PHE A 115 -2.55 -10.08 -4.84
N SER A 116 -3.86 -10.00 -4.54
CA SER A 116 -4.38 -10.24 -3.19
C SER A 116 -4.13 -11.66 -2.68
N GLY A 117 -4.20 -12.67 -3.55
CA GLY A 117 -3.95 -14.07 -3.16
C GLY A 117 -2.48 -14.35 -2.91
N TRP A 118 -1.63 -13.83 -3.79
CA TRP A 118 -0.18 -13.92 -3.66
C TRP A 118 0.34 -13.18 -2.42
N GLN A 119 -0.12 -11.95 -2.19
CA GLN A 119 0.22 -11.18 -1.00
C GLN A 119 -0.19 -11.91 0.28
N MET A 120 -1.39 -12.51 0.30
CA MET A 120 -1.89 -13.26 1.45
C MET A 120 -1.00 -14.46 1.78
N ALA A 121 -0.63 -15.27 0.78
CA ALA A 121 0.28 -16.40 0.96
C ALA A 121 1.68 -15.96 1.41
N ASN A 122 2.24 -14.92 0.76
CA ASN A 122 3.52 -14.33 1.15
C ASN A 122 3.54 -13.89 2.61
N ASN A 123 2.50 -13.16 3.04
CA ASN A 123 2.40 -12.67 4.42
C ASN A 123 2.32 -13.83 5.41
N ALA A 124 1.52 -14.85 5.08
CA ALA A 124 1.41 -16.04 5.90
C ALA A 124 2.74 -16.81 6.03
N MET A 125 3.53 -16.89 4.96
CA MET A 125 4.84 -17.55 4.95
C MET A 125 5.83 -16.92 5.94
N TYR A 126 5.84 -15.59 6.13
CA TYR A 126 6.71 -14.94 7.13
C TYR A 126 6.39 -15.36 8.57
N ALA A 127 5.14 -15.73 8.85
CA ALA A 127 4.78 -16.32 10.12
C ALA A 127 5.10 -17.81 10.15
N TYR A 128 4.80 -18.52 9.06
CA TYR A 128 4.87 -19.97 8.99
C TYR A 128 6.29 -20.52 9.16
N LYS A 129 7.32 -19.78 8.71
CA LYS A 129 8.72 -20.17 8.89
C LYS A 129 9.15 -20.34 10.35
N PHE A 130 8.44 -19.71 11.28
CA PHE A 130 8.67 -19.78 12.72
C PHE A 130 7.82 -20.83 13.45
N VAL A 131 6.93 -21.54 12.74
CA VAL A 131 6.15 -22.65 13.33
C VAL A 131 7.05 -23.90 13.42
N PRO A 132 7.30 -24.45 14.62
CA PRO A 132 8.11 -25.66 14.77
C PRO A 132 7.48 -26.88 14.09
N ASN A 133 8.29 -27.80 13.56
CA ASN A 133 7.81 -29.02 12.86
C ASN A 133 6.81 -29.83 13.71
N LYS A 134 7.02 -29.91 15.03
CA LYS A 134 6.13 -30.61 15.98
C LYS A 134 4.74 -29.96 16.16
N GLU A 135 4.61 -28.67 15.84
CA GLU A 135 3.39 -27.88 16.02
C GLU A 135 2.65 -27.65 14.68
N VAL A 136 3.17 -28.20 13.58
CA VAL A 136 2.54 -28.10 12.26
C VAL A 136 1.24 -28.89 12.24
N LYS A 137 0.13 -28.17 12.15
CA LYS A 137 -1.21 -28.71 11.93
C LYS A 137 -1.35 -29.29 10.52
N LYS A 138 -2.09 -30.40 10.41
CA LYS A 138 -2.37 -31.05 9.12
C LYS A 138 -3.12 -30.08 8.19
N VAL A 139 -2.59 -29.91 6.98
CA VAL A 139 -3.24 -29.13 5.93
C VAL A 139 -4.26 -29.98 5.15
N PRO A 140 -5.35 -29.38 4.62
CA PRO A 140 -6.22 -30.01 3.63
C PRO A 140 -5.43 -30.60 2.45
N LEU A 141 -5.92 -31.70 1.87
CA LEU A 141 -5.24 -32.43 0.77
C LEU A 141 -4.82 -31.52 -0.39
N LYS A 142 -5.68 -30.57 -0.77
CA LYS A 142 -5.40 -29.60 -1.84
C LYS A 142 -4.16 -28.72 -1.60
N PHE A 143 -3.73 -28.55 -0.36
CA PHE A 143 -2.55 -27.76 0.00
C PHE A 143 -1.33 -28.62 0.31
N LYS A 144 -1.45 -29.95 0.36
CA LYS A 144 -0.39 -30.85 0.86
C LYS A 144 0.93 -30.68 0.09
N GLU A 145 0.85 -30.53 -1.23
CA GLU A 145 2.03 -30.34 -2.08
C GLU A 145 2.67 -28.96 -1.86
N LEU A 146 1.87 -27.90 -1.89
CA LEU A 146 2.33 -26.53 -1.64
C LEU A 146 2.96 -26.40 -0.24
N ASP A 147 2.29 -26.95 0.76
CA ASP A 147 2.76 -26.92 2.15
C ASP A 147 4.09 -27.64 2.30
N LYS A 148 4.21 -28.85 1.71
CA LYS A 148 5.47 -29.59 1.70
C LYS A 148 6.59 -28.77 1.05
N MET A 149 6.37 -28.19 -0.15
CA MET A 149 7.37 -27.37 -0.83
C MET A 149 7.82 -26.16 0.02
N ILE A 150 6.89 -25.52 0.73
CA ILE A 150 7.19 -24.40 1.63
C ILE A 150 7.99 -24.86 2.86
N ARG A 151 7.60 -25.98 3.49
CA ARG A 151 8.30 -26.53 4.66
C ARG A 151 9.71 -26.99 4.28
N ASP A 152 9.86 -27.72 3.19
CA ASP A 152 11.15 -28.21 2.69
C ASP A 152 12.08 -27.02 2.36
N TYR A 153 11.54 -25.95 1.80
CA TYR A 153 12.28 -24.71 1.58
C TYR A 153 12.75 -24.09 2.90
N PHE A 154 11.88 -23.92 3.90
CA PHE A 154 12.31 -23.36 5.18
C PHE A 154 13.32 -24.24 5.92
N ASP A 155 13.18 -25.57 5.86
CA ASP A 155 14.12 -26.47 6.52
C ASP A 155 15.49 -26.49 5.82
N SER A 156 15.55 -26.28 4.51
CA SER A 156 16.82 -26.19 3.75
C SER A 156 17.50 -24.81 3.78
N THR A 157 16.73 -23.73 3.98
CA THR A 157 17.25 -22.36 3.96
C THR A 157 17.48 -21.75 5.34
N ARG A 158 16.88 -22.31 6.39
CA ARG A 158 17.03 -21.82 7.77
C ARG A 158 18.50 -21.79 8.19
N ASN A 159 18.95 -20.63 8.67
CA ASN A 159 20.33 -20.37 9.11
C ASN A 159 21.40 -20.58 8.02
N ASN A 160 21.02 -20.62 6.75
CA ASN A 160 21.96 -20.77 5.65
C ASN A 160 22.45 -19.38 5.18
N PRO A 161 23.75 -19.08 5.27
CA PRO A 161 24.30 -17.79 4.80
C PRO A 161 24.05 -17.51 3.31
N ASN A 162 23.86 -18.55 2.50
CA ASN A 162 23.57 -18.43 1.07
C ASN A 162 22.12 -17.99 0.77
N HIS A 163 21.27 -17.91 1.81
CA HIS A 163 19.89 -17.43 1.73
C HIS A 163 19.69 -16.17 2.60
N PRO A 164 20.38 -15.05 2.29
CA PRO A 164 20.25 -13.81 3.06
C PRO A 164 18.82 -13.25 3.06
N GLU A 165 18.01 -13.59 2.05
CA GLU A 165 16.60 -13.22 1.96
C GLU A 165 15.75 -13.75 3.12
N GLU A 166 16.14 -14.88 3.74
CA GLU A 166 15.45 -15.44 4.91
C GLU A 166 15.59 -14.60 6.17
N LYS A 167 16.58 -13.70 6.21
CA LYS A 167 16.74 -12.72 7.29
C LYS A 167 15.70 -11.60 7.21
N LEU A 168 15.06 -11.42 6.05
CA LEU A 168 14.02 -10.41 5.90
C LEU A 168 12.76 -10.85 6.68
N ILE A 169 12.08 -9.86 7.25
CA ILE A 169 10.85 -10.02 8.01
C ILE A 169 9.78 -9.16 7.35
N ALA A 170 8.56 -9.68 7.20
CA ALA A 170 7.41 -8.99 6.62
C ALA A 170 7.74 -8.26 5.30
N SER A 171 8.41 -8.94 4.37
CA SER A 171 8.76 -8.42 3.04
C SER A 171 7.87 -9.04 1.96
N THR A 172 8.18 -8.86 0.68
CA THR A 172 7.44 -9.41 -0.47
C THR A 172 8.23 -10.47 -1.25
N VAL A 173 9.37 -10.90 -0.71
CA VAL A 173 10.32 -11.82 -1.37
C VAL A 173 9.68 -13.10 -1.87
N TYR A 174 8.85 -13.77 -1.05
CA TYR A 174 8.29 -15.08 -1.40
C TYR A 174 7.35 -15.02 -2.61
N MET A 175 6.75 -13.86 -2.86
CA MET A 175 5.89 -13.62 -4.02
C MET A 175 6.68 -13.30 -5.29
N TRP A 176 7.78 -12.53 -5.18
CA TRP A 176 8.50 -12.02 -6.35
C TRP A 176 9.71 -12.86 -6.78
N THR A 177 10.24 -13.71 -5.90
CA THR A 177 11.48 -14.45 -6.17
C THR A 177 11.16 -15.70 -7.01
N PRO A 178 11.75 -15.87 -8.21
CA PRO A 178 11.45 -17.00 -9.08
C PRO A 178 11.77 -18.37 -8.47
N THR A 179 12.79 -18.42 -7.60
CA THR A 179 13.22 -19.64 -6.90
C THR A 179 12.47 -19.89 -5.59
N ALA A 180 11.58 -18.98 -5.17
CA ALA A 180 10.80 -19.18 -3.96
C ALA A 180 9.66 -20.20 -4.18
N PRO A 181 9.19 -20.87 -3.11
CA PRO A 181 8.19 -21.95 -3.20
C PRO A 181 6.92 -21.58 -3.96
N LEU A 182 6.43 -20.33 -3.85
CA LEU A 182 5.23 -19.89 -4.56
C LEU A 182 5.44 -19.85 -6.08
N ASN A 183 6.60 -19.42 -6.57
CA ASN A 183 6.85 -19.45 -8.01
C ASN A 183 7.11 -20.89 -8.50
N LEU A 184 7.87 -21.68 -7.74
CA LEU A 184 8.13 -23.09 -8.07
C LEU A 184 6.83 -23.92 -8.10
N TYR A 185 5.94 -23.74 -7.13
CA TYR A 185 4.65 -24.44 -7.11
C TYR A 185 3.76 -24.02 -8.28
N MET A 186 3.70 -22.73 -8.62
CA MET A 186 2.96 -22.26 -9.80
C MET A 186 3.49 -22.93 -11.08
N ASN A 187 4.80 -22.88 -11.30
CA ASN A 187 5.44 -23.47 -12.48
C ASN A 187 5.19 -24.97 -12.60
N LYS A 188 5.32 -25.69 -11.47
CA LYS A 188 5.05 -27.13 -11.41
C LYS A 188 3.57 -27.45 -11.64
N LYS A 189 2.66 -26.70 -11.00
CA LYS A 189 1.22 -26.97 -11.05
C LYS A 189 0.63 -26.71 -12.43
N LEU A 190 1.17 -25.73 -13.15
CA LEU A 190 0.70 -25.29 -14.46
C LEU A 190 1.53 -25.89 -15.61
N ASN A 191 2.55 -26.71 -15.33
CA ASN A 191 3.48 -27.25 -16.32
C ASN A 191 3.99 -26.17 -17.28
N ILE A 192 4.49 -25.07 -16.71
CA ILE A 192 4.93 -23.91 -17.49
C ILE A 192 6.22 -24.28 -18.22
N ASP A 193 6.13 -24.45 -19.54
CA ASP A 193 7.28 -24.59 -20.43
C ASP A 193 7.91 -23.23 -20.74
N SER A 194 9.18 -23.21 -21.13
CA SER A 194 9.94 -21.97 -21.43
C SER A 194 9.36 -21.12 -22.58
N LEU A 195 8.36 -21.63 -23.29
CA LEU A 195 7.67 -20.98 -24.41
C LEU A 195 6.35 -20.31 -24.02
N ASP A 196 5.81 -20.57 -22.82
CA ASP A 196 4.55 -19.97 -22.39
C ASP A 196 4.77 -18.51 -21.93
N LYS A 197 4.15 -17.58 -22.67
CA LYS A 197 4.36 -16.14 -22.51
C LYS A 197 3.34 -15.46 -21.61
N SER A 198 2.35 -16.18 -21.06
CA SER A 198 1.25 -15.54 -20.33
C SER A 198 1.42 -15.52 -18.81
N GLU A 199 2.45 -14.81 -18.31
CA GLU A 199 2.74 -14.67 -16.87
C GLU A 199 1.51 -14.21 -16.07
N LEU A 200 0.74 -13.24 -16.59
CA LEU A 200 -0.48 -12.76 -15.95
C LEU A 200 -1.53 -13.86 -15.81
N LYS A 201 -1.67 -14.74 -16.81
CA LYS A 201 -2.61 -15.87 -16.74
C LYS A 201 -2.19 -16.86 -15.66
N HIS A 202 -0.90 -17.17 -15.55
CA HIS A 202 -0.39 -18.08 -14.53
C HIS A 202 -0.61 -17.54 -13.12
N TRP A 203 -0.22 -16.28 -12.91
CA TRP A 203 -0.47 -15.57 -11.65
C TRP A 203 -1.94 -15.56 -11.28
N SER A 204 -2.81 -15.34 -12.26
CA SER A 204 -4.27 -15.32 -12.08
C SER A 204 -4.83 -16.69 -11.74
N THR A 205 -4.35 -17.74 -12.39
CA THR A 205 -4.85 -19.11 -12.19
C THR A 205 -4.52 -19.62 -10.79
N ILE A 206 -3.35 -19.27 -10.24
CA ILE A 206 -2.89 -19.78 -8.94
C ILE A 206 -3.28 -18.88 -7.74
N ALA A 207 -3.65 -17.62 -7.97
CA ALA A 207 -3.98 -16.69 -6.90
C ALA A 207 -5.09 -17.19 -5.93
N PRO A 208 -6.17 -17.86 -6.39
CA PRO A 208 -7.21 -18.38 -5.49
C PRO A 208 -6.68 -19.40 -4.48
N ILE A 209 -5.87 -20.37 -4.91
CA ILE A 209 -5.31 -21.39 -4.00
C ILE A 209 -4.35 -20.77 -2.98
N TYR A 210 -3.59 -19.74 -3.38
CA TYR A 210 -2.72 -18.99 -2.47
C TYR A 210 -3.50 -18.16 -1.45
N LYS A 211 -4.60 -17.54 -1.87
CA LYS A 211 -5.49 -16.84 -0.94
C LYS A 211 -6.00 -17.79 0.13
N GLU A 212 -6.53 -18.95 -0.27
CA GLU A 212 -7.09 -19.91 0.67
C GLU A 212 -6.03 -20.52 1.58
N TYR A 213 -4.85 -20.86 1.04
CA TYR A 213 -3.74 -21.37 1.83
C TYR A 213 -3.22 -20.34 2.84
N GLY A 214 -2.99 -19.10 2.41
CA GLY A 214 -2.56 -18.02 3.30
C GLY A 214 -3.56 -17.77 4.43
N VAL A 215 -4.87 -17.72 4.11
CA VAL A 215 -5.94 -17.62 5.12
C VAL A 215 -5.93 -18.81 6.07
N PHE A 216 -5.74 -20.04 5.56
CA PHE A 216 -5.66 -21.23 6.38
C PHE A 216 -4.52 -21.14 7.41
N ILE A 217 -3.32 -20.74 6.98
CA ILE A 217 -2.16 -20.58 7.86
C ILE A 217 -2.43 -19.49 8.91
N ILE A 218 -2.90 -18.31 8.50
CA ILE A 218 -3.17 -17.19 9.42
C ILE A 218 -4.21 -17.58 10.47
N ARG A 219 -5.28 -18.26 10.08
CA ARG A 219 -6.32 -18.72 11.02
C ARG A 219 -5.80 -19.77 12.00
N ASN A 220 -4.87 -20.61 11.56
CA ASN A 220 -4.33 -21.69 12.39
C ASN A 220 -3.22 -21.22 13.34
N TYR A 221 -2.51 -20.15 13.00
CA TYR A 221 -1.40 -19.60 13.79
C TYR A 221 -1.53 -18.08 13.98
N PRO A 222 -2.64 -17.57 14.55
CA PRO A 222 -2.89 -16.13 14.65
C PRO A 222 -1.84 -15.41 15.49
N TRP A 223 -1.41 -16.00 16.60
CA TRP A 223 -0.39 -15.42 17.47
C TRP A 223 0.99 -15.37 16.81
N THR A 224 1.38 -16.44 16.10
CA THR A 224 2.61 -16.48 15.32
C THR A 224 2.57 -15.42 14.21
N PHE A 225 1.43 -15.28 13.54
CA PHE A 225 1.22 -14.25 12.53
C PHE A 225 1.31 -12.84 13.10
N THR A 226 0.69 -12.58 14.26
CA THR A 226 0.82 -11.30 14.93
C THR A 226 2.28 -10.98 15.28
N ARG A 227 2.99 -11.94 15.89
CA ARG A 227 4.36 -11.74 16.35
C ARG A 227 5.37 -11.55 15.22
N TYR A 228 5.28 -12.36 14.17
CA TYR A 228 6.33 -12.44 13.14
C TYR A 228 5.97 -11.74 11.82
N TYR A 229 4.71 -11.35 11.64
CA TYR A 229 4.29 -10.54 10.50
C TYR A 229 3.68 -9.20 10.93
N LEU A 230 2.58 -9.18 11.70
CA LEU A 230 1.86 -7.91 11.96
C LEU A 230 2.71 -6.89 12.75
N ILE A 231 3.36 -7.29 13.85
CA ILE A 231 4.20 -6.38 14.65
C ILE A 231 5.39 -5.86 13.83
N PRO A 232 6.19 -6.72 13.16
CA PRO A 232 7.26 -6.23 12.29
C PRO A 232 6.77 -5.33 11.15
N ASN A 233 5.61 -5.64 10.55
CA ASN A 233 5.05 -4.81 9.50
C ASN A 233 4.54 -3.46 10.06
N ALA A 234 3.95 -3.43 11.26
CA ALA A 234 3.61 -2.19 11.95
C ALA A 234 4.85 -1.33 12.27
N LEU A 235 5.97 -1.94 12.63
CA LEU A 235 7.24 -1.21 12.79
C LEU A 235 7.73 -0.62 11.45
N LYS A 236 7.58 -1.36 10.34
CA LYS A 236 7.82 -0.80 9.00
C LYS A 236 6.86 0.33 8.67
N TYR A 237 5.61 0.30 9.13
CA TYR A 237 4.70 1.42 8.93
C TYR A 237 5.27 2.70 9.59
N TYR A 238 5.77 2.55 10.81
CA TYR A 238 6.32 3.64 11.58
C TYR A 238 7.62 4.20 10.97
N VAL A 239 8.54 3.33 10.53
CA VAL A 239 9.79 3.68 9.84
C VAL A 239 9.86 2.94 8.50
N PRO A 240 9.26 3.51 7.43
CA PRO A 240 9.09 2.80 6.17
C PRO A 240 10.41 2.63 5.42
N PRO A 241 10.72 1.42 4.92
CA PRO A 241 11.94 1.19 4.17
C PRO A 241 11.89 1.94 2.83
N ILE A 242 13.06 2.36 2.35
CA ILE A 242 13.20 3.11 1.08
C ILE A 242 13.02 2.17 -0.13
N GLU A 243 13.31 0.87 0.04
CA GLU A 243 13.28 -0.15 -1.00
C GLU A 243 14.07 0.29 -2.25
N PHE A 244 13.53 0.06 -3.46
CA PHE A 244 14.19 0.40 -4.71
C PHE A 244 14.37 1.91 -4.92
N LEU A 245 13.72 2.80 -4.15
CA LEU A 245 14.00 4.23 -4.26
C LEU A 245 15.45 4.57 -3.86
N GLY A 246 16.11 3.68 -3.10
CA GLY A 246 17.51 3.83 -2.69
C GLY A 246 18.51 3.62 -3.82
N GLN A 247 18.04 3.17 -5.00
CA GLN A 247 18.87 2.97 -6.19
C GLN A 247 18.16 3.50 -7.44
N TYR A 248 18.82 4.43 -8.12
CA TYR A 248 18.34 4.94 -9.40
C TYR A 248 18.25 3.81 -10.42
N SER A 249 17.13 3.73 -11.15
CA SER A 249 16.81 2.65 -12.08
C SER A 249 16.99 1.25 -11.47
N THR A 250 16.68 1.08 -10.17
CA THR A 250 16.85 -0.19 -9.45
C THR A 250 18.29 -0.72 -9.45
N GLY A 251 19.27 0.18 -9.62
CA GLY A 251 20.69 -0.16 -9.68
C GLY A 251 21.16 -0.70 -11.03
N LYS A 252 20.33 -0.60 -12.08
CA LYS A 252 20.64 -1.08 -13.43
C LYS A 252 20.83 0.08 -14.41
N ASP A 253 21.85 -0.01 -15.25
CA ASP A 253 22.14 0.93 -16.33
C ASP A 253 21.37 0.63 -17.62
N VAL A 254 20.46 -0.34 -17.60
CA VAL A 254 19.63 -0.74 -18.74
C VAL A 254 18.16 -0.79 -18.36
N VAL A 255 17.31 -0.19 -19.20
CA VAL A 255 15.84 -0.31 -19.09
C VAL A 255 15.33 -1.51 -19.87
N HIS A 256 14.18 -2.05 -19.43
CA HIS A 256 13.55 -3.16 -20.15
C HIS A 256 13.18 -2.73 -21.59
N PRO A 257 13.29 -3.61 -22.62
CA PRO A 257 12.99 -3.25 -24.01
C PRO A 257 11.57 -2.69 -24.25
N ILE A 258 10.63 -3.02 -23.36
CA ILE A 258 9.28 -2.43 -23.41
C ILE A 258 9.30 -0.92 -23.13
N ALA A 259 10.12 -0.47 -22.18
CA ALA A 259 10.27 0.95 -21.85
C ALA A 259 10.94 1.69 -23.01
N GLN A 260 12.00 1.12 -23.59
CA GLN A 260 12.65 1.69 -24.76
C GLN A 260 11.65 1.91 -25.91
N ARG A 261 10.83 0.90 -26.23
CA ARG A 261 9.81 1.00 -27.28
C ARG A 261 8.72 2.00 -26.95
N TRP A 262 8.21 1.99 -25.72
CA TRP A 262 7.13 2.87 -25.28
C TRP A 262 7.53 4.34 -25.30
N PHE A 263 8.72 4.65 -24.76
CA PHE A 263 9.25 6.02 -24.70
C PHE A 263 10.11 6.41 -25.90
N GLN A 264 10.23 5.51 -26.89
CA GLN A 264 11.00 5.71 -28.12
C GLN A 264 12.46 6.13 -27.85
N TYR A 265 13.11 5.50 -26.86
CA TYR A 265 14.51 5.78 -26.57
C TYR A 265 15.42 5.18 -27.66
N ASN A 266 16.41 5.97 -28.10
CA ASN A 266 17.42 5.53 -29.07
C ASN A 266 18.24 4.32 -28.57
N SER A 267 18.38 4.17 -27.25
CA SER A 267 19.06 3.05 -26.60
C SER A 267 18.30 2.64 -25.35
N ASN A 268 18.43 1.37 -24.95
CA ASN A 268 17.98 0.91 -23.63
C ASN A 268 19.00 1.20 -22.53
N LYS A 269 20.19 1.73 -22.86
CA LYS A 269 21.21 2.11 -21.88
C LYS A 269 20.92 3.50 -21.31
N LEU A 270 20.99 3.61 -19.99
CA LEU A 270 20.83 4.84 -19.24
C LEU A 270 22.17 5.56 -19.12
N THR A 271 22.11 6.88 -19.24
CA THR A 271 23.23 7.78 -18.93
C THR A 271 22.94 8.49 -17.61
N THR A 272 23.97 8.63 -16.78
CA THR A 272 23.88 9.32 -15.50
C THR A 272 25.11 10.21 -15.32
N ILE A 273 24.91 11.38 -14.72
CA ILE A 273 26.00 12.28 -14.31
C ILE A 273 26.68 11.81 -13.01
N PHE A 274 26.04 10.90 -12.27
CA PHE A 274 26.53 10.39 -10.99
C PHE A 274 27.45 9.17 -11.20
N LYS A 275 28.44 9.01 -10.32
CA LYS A 275 29.41 7.90 -10.37
C LYS A 275 28.77 6.54 -10.12
N ASP A 276 27.70 6.49 -9.33
CA ASP A 276 26.95 5.29 -9.05
C ASP A 276 25.44 5.59 -9.05
N PHE A 277 24.63 4.53 -8.94
CA PHE A 277 23.17 4.63 -8.88
C PHE A 277 22.63 4.80 -7.46
N LYS A 278 23.47 5.00 -6.42
CA LYS A 278 22.98 5.03 -5.04
C LYS A 278 22.30 6.36 -4.74
N VAL A 279 21.12 6.28 -4.14
CA VAL A 279 20.33 7.44 -3.76
C VAL A 279 20.38 7.62 -2.24
N ASN A 280 21.49 8.16 -1.75
CA ASN A 280 21.73 8.30 -0.31
C ASN A 280 20.89 9.42 0.34
N VAL A 281 20.46 10.41 -0.45
CA VAL A 281 19.62 11.51 0.04
C VAL A 281 18.25 11.04 0.55
N LEU A 282 17.83 9.81 0.25
CA LEU A 282 16.57 9.29 0.79
C LEU A 282 16.74 8.57 2.14
N ASN A 283 17.98 8.32 2.59
CA ASN A 283 18.28 7.54 3.80
C ASN A 283 17.75 8.15 5.10
N TYR A 284 17.55 9.48 5.14
CA TYR A 284 16.98 10.16 6.31
C TYR A 284 15.45 10.17 6.34
N PHE A 285 14.77 9.87 5.23
CA PHE A 285 13.30 9.93 5.17
C PHE A 285 12.61 8.97 6.14
N PRO A 286 13.04 7.71 6.31
CA PRO A 286 12.41 6.81 7.27
C PRO A 286 12.42 7.38 8.70
N ILE A 287 13.53 8.02 9.10
CA ILE A 287 13.67 8.67 10.40
C ILE A 287 12.73 9.88 10.49
N LEU A 288 12.73 10.74 9.45
CA LEU A 288 11.85 11.91 9.38
C LEU A 288 10.38 11.50 9.49
N VAL A 289 9.99 10.41 8.81
CA VAL A 289 8.62 9.87 8.88
C VAL A 289 8.28 9.38 10.28
N GLY A 290 9.18 8.65 10.93
CA GLY A 290 9.00 8.21 12.31
C GLY A 290 8.81 9.38 13.28
N ILE A 291 9.62 10.44 13.14
CA ILE A 291 9.48 11.67 13.92
C ILE A 291 8.14 12.34 13.63
N MET A 292 7.76 12.52 12.36
CA MET A 292 6.51 13.16 11.98
C MET A 292 5.28 12.41 12.49
N ASN A 293 5.31 11.07 12.52
CA ASN A 293 4.23 10.27 13.12
C ASN A 293 4.05 10.60 14.62
N ILE A 294 5.15 10.73 15.38
CA ILE A 294 5.09 11.11 16.79
C ILE A 294 4.56 12.53 16.95
N ILE A 295 5.12 13.50 16.21
CA ILE A 295 4.71 14.91 16.33
C ILE A 295 3.23 15.06 15.95
N PHE A 296 2.77 14.38 14.91
CA PHE A 296 1.37 14.38 14.51
C PHE A 296 0.46 13.83 15.62
N LEU A 297 0.82 12.67 16.21
CA LEU A 297 0.05 12.06 17.30
C LEU A 297 0.01 12.96 18.54
N MET A 298 1.17 13.46 18.97
CA MET A 298 1.26 14.39 20.10
C MET A 298 0.52 15.71 19.82
N GLY A 299 0.56 16.19 18.57
CA GLY A 299 -0.17 17.36 18.11
C GLY A 299 -1.68 17.17 18.21
N ILE A 300 -2.22 16.04 17.76
CA ILE A 300 -3.64 15.68 17.94
C ILE A 300 -3.99 15.64 19.43
N LEU A 301 -3.22 14.92 20.25
CA LEU A 301 -3.49 14.79 21.68
C LEU A 301 -3.49 16.16 22.38
N SER A 302 -2.48 16.98 22.11
CA SER A 302 -2.38 18.33 22.69
C SER A 302 -3.53 19.23 22.24
N PHE A 303 -3.90 19.18 20.96
CA PHE A 303 -5.04 19.91 20.41
C PHE A 303 -6.36 19.50 21.10
N LEU A 304 -6.55 18.21 21.37
CA LEU A 304 -7.73 17.70 22.07
C LEU A 304 -7.75 18.14 23.54
N LEU A 305 -6.62 18.00 24.25
CA LEU A 305 -6.48 18.37 25.67
C LEU A 305 -6.75 19.86 25.92
N LEU A 306 -6.35 20.73 24.99
CA LEU A 306 -6.57 22.18 25.07
C LEU A 306 -7.97 22.63 24.59
N ASN A 307 -8.89 21.69 24.39
CA ASN A 307 -10.23 21.94 23.86
C ASN A 307 -10.23 22.60 22.46
N GLY A 308 -9.21 22.31 21.64
CA GLY A 308 -9.08 22.85 20.28
C GLY A 308 -10.29 22.57 19.40
N LEU A 309 -10.99 21.44 19.60
CA LEU A 309 -12.24 21.15 18.88
C LEU A 309 -13.38 22.13 19.19
N ARG A 310 -13.42 22.70 20.40
CA ARG A 310 -14.41 23.72 20.78
C ARG A 310 -14.02 25.07 20.21
N LYS A 311 -12.73 25.44 20.33
CA LYS A 311 -12.20 26.74 19.87
C LYS A 311 -12.14 26.86 18.35
N CYS A 312 -11.78 25.79 17.65
CA CYS A 312 -11.64 25.72 16.20
C CYS A 312 -12.69 24.77 15.61
N ASN A 313 -13.98 25.03 15.85
CA ASN A 313 -15.07 24.18 15.38
C ASN A 313 -15.06 23.97 13.85
N PHE A 314 -14.52 24.94 13.09
CA PHE A 314 -14.36 24.79 11.64
C PHE A 314 -13.42 23.64 11.26
N LEU A 315 -12.37 23.34 12.04
CA LEU A 315 -11.42 22.26 11.73
C LEU A 315 -11.89 20.87 12.16
N LYS A 316 -12.95 20.77 12.98
CA LYS A 316 -13.41 19.50 13.56
C LYS A 316 -13.57 18.38 12.54
N ASN A 317 -14.26 18.65 11.43
CA ASN A 317 -14.50 17.65 10.39
C ASN A 317 -13.23 17.25 9.65
N SER A 318 -12.32 18.21 9.40
CA SER A 318 -11.01 17.92 8.80
C SER A 318 -10.13 17.06 9.70
N ILE A 319 -10.09 17.37 10.99
CA ILE A 319 -9.32 16.61 12.00
C ILE A 319 -9.85 15.18 12.10
N PHE A 320 -11.18 15.03 12.13
CA PHE A 320 -11.78 13.70 12.13
C PHE A 320 -11.44 12.92 10.84
N LEU A 321 -11.51 13.57 9.67
CA LEU A 321 -11.19 12.94 8.40
C LEU A 321 -9.72 12.51 8.29
N ILE A 322 -8.77 13.36 8.71
CA ILE A 322 -7.34 13.00 8.68
C ILE A 322 -7.00 11.90 9.69
N THR A 323 -7.63 11.91 10.87
CA THR A 323 -7.47 10.83 11.85
C THR A 323 -7.99 9.50 11.30
N LEU A 324 -9.16 9.53 10.64
CA LEU A 324 -9.70 8.35 9.97
C LEU A 324 -8.79 7.90 8.81
N LEU A 325 -8.28 8.83 8.01
CA LEU A 325 -7.34 8.53 6.92
C LEU A 325 -6.11 7.81 7.46
N TRP A 326 -5.51 8.31 8.55
CA TRP A 326 -4.34 7.74 9.18
C TRP A 326 -4.62 6.33 9.72
N ILE A 327 -5.71 6.14 10.47
CA ILE A 327 -6.09 4.82 11.01
C ILE A 327 -6.39 3.82 9.89
N ALA A 328 -7.18 4.20 8.89
CA ALA A 328 -7.52 3.32 7.78
C ALA A 328 -6.29 2.96 6.95
N ASN A 329 -5.40 3.93 6.70
CA ASN A 329 -4.14 3.68 6.01
C ASN A 329 -3.23 2.75 6.81
N PHE A 330 -3.13 2.92 8.14
CA PHE A 330 -2.39 2.02 9.02
C PHE A 330 -2.93 0.59 8.96
N ILE A 331 -4.24 0.41 9.19
CA ILE A 331 -4.87 -0.93 9.17
C ILE A 331 -4.69 -1.58 7.80
N PHE A 332 -4.95 -0.84 6.72
CA PHE A 332 -4.79 -1.39 5.37
C PHE A 332 -3.33 -1.76 5.07
N SER A 333 -2.38 -0.89 5.41
CA SER A 333 -0.95 -1.11 5.16
C SER A 333 -0.40 -2.29 5.96
N VAL A 334 -0.75 -2.41 7.25
CA VAL A 334 -0.21 -3.47 8.11
C VAL A 334 -0.75 -4.84 7.72
N PHE A 335 -2.01 -4.94 7.32
CA PHE A 335 -2.66 -6.23 7.05
C PHE A 335 -2.62 -6.66 5.58
N ALA A 336 -2.80 -5.73 4.65
CA ALA A 336 -3.17 -6.06 3.26
C ALA A 336 -2.20 -5.55 2.19
N SER A 337 -1.24 -4.69 2.52
CA SER A 337 -0.35 -4.07 1.54
C SER A 337 1.12 -4.15 1.94
N PRO A 338 2.06 -4.19 0.97
CA PRO A 338 3.47 -3.93 1.24
C PRO A 338 3.68 -2.54 1.84
N ILE A 339 4.66 -2.40 2.72
CA ILE A 339 5.01 -1.13 3.34
C ILE A 339 6.38 -0.68 2.88
N ALA A 340 6.38 0.50 2.27
CA ALA A 340 7.55 1.17 1.75
C ALA A 340 7.33 2.68 1.78
N LEU A 341 8.42 3.46 1.74
CA LEU A 341 8.37 4.91 1.79
C LEU A 341 7.39 5.46 0.74
N ARG A 342 7.49 4.99 -0.51
CA ARG A 342 6.64 5.41 -1.62
C ARG A 342 5.13 5.25 -1.39
N PHE A 343 4.74 4.23 -0.62
CA PHE A 343 3.32 3.97 -0.31
C PHE A 343 2.81 4.85 0.82
N GLN A 344 3.70 5.33 1.68
CA GLN A 344 3.38 6.20 2.81
C GLN A 344 3.46 7.69 2.47
N LEU A 345 4.00 8.09 1.32
CA LEU A 345 4.19 9.52 1.00
C LEU A 345 2.89 10.31 1.03
N PHE A 346 1.79 9.77 0.51
CA PHE A 346 0.50 10.45 0.56
C PHE A 346 0.05 10.75 1.99
N PRO A 347 -0.13 9.76 2.89
CA PRO A 347 -0.54 10.05 4.26
C PRO A 347 0.48 10.94 4.99
N ILE A 348 1.79 10.78 4.77
CA ILE A 348 2.82 11.63 5.36
C ILE A 348 2.64 13.10 4.97
N LEU A 349 2.40 13.40 3.68
CA LEU A 349 2.23 14.77 3.21
C LEU A 349 1.00 15.45 3.83
N VAL A 350 -0.09 14.67 4.00
CA VAL A 350 -1.27 15.19 4.68
C VAL A 350 -0.99 15.40 6.16
N MET A 351 -0.37 14.43 6.85
CA MET A 351 0.00 14.55 8.26
C MET A 351 0.91 15.74 8.53
N ILE A 352 1.92 15.98 7.68
CA ILE A 352 2.82 17.14 7.81
C ILE A 352 2.03 18.45 7.77
N THR A 353 1.11 18.58 6.81
CA THR A 353 0.26 19.78 6.67
C THR A 353 -0.54 20.03 7.95
N PHE A 354 -1.20 19.01 8.50
CA PHE A 354 -1.98 19.14 9.73
C PHE A 354 -1.11 19.32 10.97
N THR A 355 0.11 18.76 10.98
CA THR A 355 1.07 18.96 12.06
C THR A 355 1.46 20.42 12.19
N PHE A 356 1.70 21.11 11.08
CA PHE A 356 1.95 22.56 11.12
C PHE A 356 0.76 23.34 11.67
N LEU A 357 -0.48 22.96 11.32
CA LEU A 357 -1.68 23.58 11.90
C LEU A 357 -1.77 23.35 13.42
N PHE A 358 -1.42 22.15 13.91
CA PHE A 358 -1.39 21.88 15.34
C PHE A 358 -0.31 22.70 16.06
N ILE A 359 0.89 22.80 15.48
CA ILE A 359 1.97 23.62 16.05
C ILE A 359 1.56 25.10 16.12
N GLU A 360 0.98 25.63 15.04
CA GLU A 360 0.48 27.01 15.02
C GLU A 360 -0.57 27.26 16.12
N TYR A 361 -1.51 26.32 16.29
CA TYR A 361 -2.51 26.38 17.35
C TYR A 361 -1.87 26.40 18.74
N LEU A 362 -0.90 25.51 18.99
CA LEU A 362 -0.21 25.42 20.28
C LEU A 362 0.59 26.69 20.59
N LEU A 363 1.27 27.26 19.61
CA LEU A 363 2.00 28.52 19.76
C LEU A 363 1.04 29.68 20.12
N LYS A 364 -0.13 29.74 19.47
CA LYS A 364 -1.15 30.75 19.80
C LYS A 364 -1.68 30.59 21.22
N GLU A 365 -1.95 29.35 21.65
CA GLU A 365 -2.41 29.09 23.02
C GLU A 365 -1.35 29.35 24.09
N ALA A 366 -0.07 29.19 23.76
CA ALA A 366 1.04 29.47 24.68
C ALA A 366 1.38 30.96 24.79
N LEU A 367 1.24 31.72 23.69
CA LEU A 367 1.64 33.13 23.62
C LEU A 367 0.53 34.12 23.99
N ILE A 368 -0.74 33.72 23.92
CA ILE A 368 -1.85 34.59 24.33
C ILE A 368 -2.02 34.47 25.86
N PRO A 369 -1.77 35.53 26.65
CA PRO A 369 -1.98 35.49 28.08
C PRO A 369 -3.47 35.24 28.36
N LYS A 370 -3.76 34.23 29.20
CA LYS A 370 -5.11 33.99 29.70
C LYS A 370 -5.40 35.04 30.78
N ASN A 371 -6.15 36.09 30.41
CA ASN A 371 -6.80 36.98 31.36
C ASN A 371 -8.17 36.42 31.76
#